data_AF-A0A353WF46-F1
#
_entry.id   AF-A0A353WF46-F1
#
_cell.length_a   1.000
_cell.length_b   1.000
_cell.length_c   1.000
_cell.angle_alpha   90.00
_cell.angle_beta   90.00
_cell.angle_gamma   90.00
#
_symmetry.space_group_name_H-M   'P 1'
#
loop_
_entity.id
_entity.type
_entity.pdbx_description
1 polymer ?
#
loop_
_entity_poly.entity_id
_entity_poly.type
_entity_poly.pdbx_seq_one_letter_code
_entity_poly.pdbx_strand_id
1 'polypeptide(L)' 'MVIAEAFSNTHELQQIIVAGLNPGALRDEFKRQGMITMEQDGLIKVLRGVTTVEEVLSATND' A
#
# COMPACT_ATOMS: atom_id res chain seq x y z
N MET A 1 10.72 7.84 11.57
CA MET A 1 10.46 7.23 10.24
C MET A 1 8.97 6.96 10.14
N VAL A 2 8.39 7.00 8.93
CA VAL A 2 7.01 6.55 8.67
C VAL A 2 7.06 5.41 7.67
N ILE A 3 6.32 4.32 7.92
CA ILE A 3 5.99 3.28 6.93
C ILE A 3 4.60 3.64 6.38
N ALA A 4 4.43 3.70 5.06
CA ALA A 4 3.18 4.17 4.47
C ALA A 4 2.85 3.48 3.15
N GLU A 5 1.55 3.32 2.90
CA GLU A 5 0.99 3.01 1.59
C GLU A 5 0.32 4.26 1.03
N ALA A 6 0.45 4.48 -0.27
CA ALA A 6 -0.12 5.66 -0.92
C ALA A 6 -0.59 5.32 -2.33
N PHE A 7 -1.79 5.81 -2.66
CA PHE A 7 -2.38 5.74 -4.00
C PHE A 7 -3.00 7.08 -4.34
N SER A 8 -3.19 7.33 -5.63
CA SER A 8 -3.83 8.54 -6.15
C SER A 8 -5.34 8.36 -6.25
N ASN A 9 -6.07 9.44 -5.97
CA ASN A 9 -7.52 9.49 -6.20
C ASN A 9 -7.79 9.68 -7.70
N THR A 10 -7.74 8.60 -8.46
CA THR A 10 -8.00 8.58 -9.91
C THR A 10 -9.49 8.56 -10.22
N HIS A 11 -9.86 8.89 -11.46
CA HIS A 11 -11.25 8.82 -11.88
C HIS A 11 -11.75 7.36 -11.91
N GLU A 12 -10.89 6.41 -12.26
CA GLU A 12 -11.21 4.98 -12.23
C GLU A 12 -11.50 4.51 -10.81
N LEU A 13 -10.70 4.94 -9.83
CA LEU A 13 -10.92 4.61 -8.42
C LEU A 13 -12.26 5.17 -7.93
N GLN A 14 -12.61 6.39 -8.31
CA GLN A 14 -13.91 6.99 -7.96
C GLN A 14 -15.08 6.18 -8.53
N GLN A 15 -14.97 5.72 -9.77
CA GLN A 15 -15.98 4.88 -10.39
C GLN A 15 -16.12 3.53 -9.66
N ILE A 16 -15.01 2.90 -9.27
CA ILE A 16 -15.00 1.65 -8.50
C ILE A 16 -15.68 1.84 -7.13
N ILE A 17 -15.44 2.97 -6.46
CA ILE A 17 -16.07 3.30 -5.17
C ILE A 17 -17.59 3.46 -5.35
N VAL A 18 -18.03 4.25 -6.34
CA VAL A 18 -19.46 4.50 -6.62
C VAL A 18 -20.19 3.22 -7.05
N ALA A 19 -19.51 2.32 -7.76
CA ALA A 19 -20.06 1.04 -8.19
C ALA A 19 -20.21 -0.01 -7.05
N GLY A 20 -19.89 0.34 -5.80
CA GLY A 20 -20.08 -0.52 -4.64
C GLY A 20 -18.83 -1.23 -4.13
N LEU A 21 -17.63 -0.66 -4.37
CA LEU A 21 -16.37 -1.13 -3.79
C LEU A 21 -16.10 -2.62 -4.05
N ASN A 22 -16.07 -3.04 -5.32
CA ASN A 22 -15.64 -4.39 -5.66
C ASN A 22 -14.15 -4.59 -5.25
N PRO A 23 -13.83 -5.50 -4.31
CA PRO A 23 -12.46 -5.66 -3.82
C PRO A 23 -11.46 -6.14 -4.87
N GLY A 24 -11.91 -6.86 -5.90
CA GLY A 24 -11.07 -7.28 -7.02
C GLY A 24 -10.67 -6.09 -7.88
N ALA A 25 -11.66 -5.32 -8.33
CA ALA A 25 -11.42 -4.11 -9.13
C ALA A 25 -10.55 -3.09 -8.39
N LEU A 26 -10.75 -2.95 -7.07
CA LEU A 26 -9.93 -2.07 -6.23
C LEU A 26 -8.46 -2.50 -6.19
N ARG A 27 -8.19 -3.79 -6.02
CA ARG A 27 -6.82 -4.33 -6.04
C ARG A 27 -6.16 -4.16 -7.39
N ASP A 28 -6.91 -4.34 -8.48
CA ASP A 28 -6.39 -4.16 -9.83
C ASP A 28 -6.05 -2.69 -10.11
N GLU A 29 -6.89 -1.76 -9.65
CA GLU A 29 -6.60 -0.32 -9.73
C GLU A 29 -5.35 0.06 -8.91
N PHE A 30 -5.21 -0.43 -7.68
CA PHE A 30 -4.01 -0.18 -6.87
C PHE A 30 -2.73 -0.73 -7.53
N LYS A 31 -2.79 -1.93 -8.10
CA LYS A 31 -1.67 -2.49 -8.89
C LYS A 31 -1.36 -1.63 -10.12
N ARG A 32 -2.39 -1.17 -10.83
CA ARG A 32 -2.24 -0.30 -12.02
C ARG A 32 -1.54 1.01 -11.65
N GLN A 33 -1.84 1.56 -10.47
CA GLN A 33 -1.19 2.75 -9.95
C GLN A 33 0.25 2.52 -9.43
N GLY A 34 0.72 1.28 -9.40
CA GLY A 34 2.04 0.94 -8.84
C GLY A 34 2.11 1.13 -7.32
N MET A 35 0.97 1.05 -6.63
CA MET A 35 0.92 1.14 -5.18
C MET A 35 1.72 -0.01 -4.56
N ILE A 36 2.63 0.34 -3.66
CA ILE A 36 3.33 -0.63 -2.81
C ILE A 36 2.61 -0.72 -1.46
N THR A 37 2.61 -1.91 -0.87
CA THR A 37 2.03 -2.11 0.47
C THR A 37 2.94 -1.55 1.55
N MET A 38 2.40 -1.31 2.73
CA MET A 38 3.20 -0.90 3.90
C MET A 38 4.33 -1.90 4.21
N GLU A 39 4.08 -3.20 4.09
CA GLU A 39 5.11 -4.24 4.26
C GLU A 39 6.25 -4.11 3.25
N GLN A 40 5.92 -3.88 1.97
CA GLN A 40 6.92 -3.69 0.93
C GLN A 40 7.76 -2.43 1.16
N ASP A 41 7.13 -1.32 1.53
CA ASP A 41 7.80 -0.07 1.88
C ASP A 41 8.73 -0.24 3.10
N GLY A 42 8.26 -0.97 4.13
CA GLY A 42 9.06 -1.34 5.29
C GLY A 42 10.29 -2.17 4.91
N LEU A 43 10.11 -3.22 4.09
CA LEU A 43 11.22 -4.07 3.65
C LEU A 43 12.28 -3.29 2.84
N ILE A 44 11.85 -2.37 1.97
CA ILE A 44 12.77 -1.49 1.23
C ILE A 44 13.61 -0.65 2.20
N LYS A 45 13.03 -0.18 3.30
CA LYS A 45 13.72 0.63 4.32
C LYS A 45 14.68 -0.20 5.17
N VAL A 46 14.36 -1.46 5.44
CA VAL A 46 15.29 -2.41 6.07
C VAL A 46 16.53 -2.60 5.19
N LEU A 47 16.33 -2.85 3.89
CA LEU A 47 17.43 -3.03 2.94
C LEU A 47 18.31 -1.77 2.81
N ARG A 48 17.76 -0.59 3.08
CA ARG A 48 18.48 0.69 3.11
C ARG A 48 19.11 1.02 4.46
N GLY A 49 18.97 0.15 5.47
CA GLY A 49 19.52 0.34 6.81
C GLY A 49 18.84 1.44 7.62
N VAL A 50 17.59 1.78 7.29
CA VAL A 50 16.87 2.88 7.95
C VAL A 50 15.99 2.39 9.11
N THR A 51 15.54 1.13 9.10
CA THR A 51 14.70 0.46 10.12
C THR A 51 15.07 -1.02 10.23
N THR A 52 14.56 -1.72 11.25
CA THR A 52 14.78 -3.16 11.42
C THR A 52 13.58 -3.99 10.96
N VAL A 53 13.81 -5.29 10.74
CA VAL A 53 12.74 -6.22 10.35
C VAL A 53 11.68 -6.30 11.44
N GLU A 54 12.08 -6.27 12.71
CA GLU A 54 11.19 -6.30 13.87
C GLU A 54 10.25 -5.09 13.91
N GLU A 55 10.77 -3.89 13.62
CA GLU A 55 9.95 -2.67 13.55
C GLU A 55 8.91 -2.76 12.42
N VAL A 56 9.31 -3.28 11.24
CA VAL A 56 8.37 -3.47 10.12
C VAL A 56 7.27 -4.45 10.50
N LEU A 57 7.63 -5.61 11.05
CA LEU A 57 6.66 -6.64 11.46
C LEU A 57 5.70 -6.16 12.55
N SER A 58 6.17 -5.32 13.47
CA SER A 58 5.32 -4.71 14.50
C SER A 58 4.40 -3.61 13.95
N ALA A 59 4.77 -2.96 12.85
CA ALA A 59 4.00 -1.88 12.26
C ALA A 59 3.00 -2.36 11.20
N THR A 60 3.19 -3.56 10.63
CA THR A 60 2.35 -4.11 9.56
C THR A 60 1.48 -5.28 9.97
N ASN A 61 1.72 -5.89 11.14
CA ASN A 61 0.78 -6.83 11.75
C ASN A 61 -0.19 -6.06 12.66
N ASP A 62 -1.47 -6.08 12.33
CA ASP A 62 -2.57 -5.93 13.29
C ASP A 62 -2.92 -7.31 13.88
#